data_AF-A0A1G8SWX9-F1
#
_entry.id   AF-A0A1G8SWX9-F1
#
_cell.length_a   1.000
_cell.length_b   1.000
_cell.length_c   1.000
_cell.angle_alpha   90.00
_cell.angle_beta   90.00
_cell.angle_gamma   90.00
#
_symmetry.space_group_name_H-M   'P 1'
#
loop_
_entity.id
_entity.type
_entity.pdbx_description
1 polymer ?
#
loop_
_entity_poly.entity_id
_entity_poly.type
_entity_poly.pdbx_seq_one_letter_code
_entity_poly.pdbx_strand_id
1 'polypeptide(L)'
;MAQRSQALWRILALLYGMTIAAFISGIVTLVGFIWMLVDIPWQLITGRNDLSEDSGPASLVSTTILWNTEMLIFSLTGGGPKRLVWLPGR
;
A
#
# COMPACT_ATOMS: atom_id res chain seq x y z
N MET A 1 -4.71 3.64 29.00
CA MET A 1 -3.40 4.07 28.46
C MET A 1 -3.60 5.00 27.26
N ALA A 2 -4.12 6.21 27.47
CA ALA A 2 -5.19 6.70 26.58
C ALA A 2 -4.83 7.67 25.43
N GLN A 3 -3.85 8.58 25.59
CA GLN A 3 -3.51 9.55 24.53
C GLN A 3 -2.02 9.58 24.20
N ARG A 4 -1.15 9.47 25.22
CA ARG A 4 0.31 9.45 25.03
C ARG A 4 0.78 8.25 24.20
N SER A 5 0.20 7.07 24.47
CA SER A 5 0.47 5.86 23.67
C SER A 5 -0.01 6.03 22.22
N GLN A 6 -1.19 6.63 22.00
CA GLN A 6 -1.69 6.91 20.65
C GLN A 6 -0.80 7.91 19.90
N ALA A 7 -0.31 8.95 20.58
CA ALA A 7 0.62 9.91 19.98
C ALA A 7 1.94 9.24 19.57
N LEU A 8 2.51 8.37 20.41
CA LEU A 8 3.71 7.60 20.06
C LEU A 8 3.48 6.71 18.84
N TRP A 9 2.34 6.02 18.78
CA TRP A 9 1.98 5.19 17.62
C TRP A 9 1.80 6.01 16.34
N ARG A 10 1.29 7.23 16.43
CA ARG A 10 1.17 8.13 15.27
C ARG A 10 2.52 8.59 14.75
N ILE A 11 3.46 8.90 15.65
CA ILE A 11 4.85 9.25 15.28
C ILE A 11 5.53 8.04 14.64
N LEU A 12 5.38 6.86 15.23
CA LEU A 12 5.97 5.64 14.69
C LEU A 12 5.38 5.27 13.33
N ALA A 13 4.06 5.39 13.16
CA ALA A 13 3.41 5.20 11.87
C ALA A 13 3.84 6.24 10.83
N LEU A 14 4.11 7.48 11.23
CA LEU A 14 4.64 8.51 10.33
C LEU A 14 6.07 8.15 9.87
N LEU A 15 6.96 7.82 10.81
CA LEU A 15 8.35 7.45 10.52
C LEU A 15 8.40 6.20 9.65
N TYR A 16 7.65 5.18 10.03
CA TYR A 16 7.55 3.93 9.30
C TYR A 16 6.92 4.14 7.91
N GLY A 17 5.85 4.95 7.85
CA GLY A 17 5.15 5.30 6.62
C GLY A 17 6.06 6.02 5.62
N MET A 18 6.76 7.07 6.07
CA MET A 18 7.65 7.85 5.22
C MET A 18 8.90 7.08 4.75
N THR A 19 9.41 6.15 5.56
CA THR A 19 10.65 5.43 5.23
C THR A 19 10.36 4.12 4.52
N ILE A 20 9.77 3.17 5.24
CA ILE A 20 9.60 1.80 4.79
C ILE A 20 8.40 1.70 3.84
N ALA A 21 7.24 2.23 4.24
CA ALA A 21 6.04 2.07 3.44
C ALA A 21 6.14 2.83 2.11
N ALA A 22 6.67 4.05 2.12
CA ALA A 22 6.91 4.82 0.91
C ALA A 22 7.93 4.16 -0.02
N PHE A 23 9.02 3.60 0.52
CA PHE A 23 10.03 2.92 -0.29
C PHE A 23 9.47 1.66 -0.96
N ILE A 24 8.82 0.77 -0.19
CA ILE A 24 8.22 -0.46 -0.72
C ILE A 24 7.10 -0.12 -1.71
N SER A 25 6.23 0.84 -1.37
CA SER A 25 5.16 1.26 -2.28
C SER A 25 5.72 1.88 -3.55
N GLY A 26 6.81 2.63 -3.48
CA GLY A 26 7.50 3.17 -4.65
C GLY A 26 8.00 2.07 -5.58
N ILE A 27 8.67 1.05 -5.04
CA ILE A 27 9.13 -0.12 -5.81
C ILE A 27 7.95 -0.86 -6.44
N VAL A 28 6.93 -1.17 -5.64
CA VAL A 28 5.76 -1.92 -6.12
C VAL A 28 4.99 -1.12 -7.18
N THR A 29 4.90 0.20 -7.04
CA THR A 29 4.30 1.08 -8.05
C THR A 29 5.13 1.06 -9.35
N LEU A 30 6.46 1.09 -9.26
CA LEU A 30 7.33 1.02 -10.43
C LEU A 30 7.16 -0.32 -11.17
N VAL A 31 7.15 -1.43 -10.43
CA VAL A 31 6.94 -2.77 -11.00
C VAL A 31 5.55 -2.88 -11.63
N GLY A 32 4.52 -2.41 -10.93
CA GLY A 32 3.15 -2.37 -11.44
C GLY A 32 3.02 -1.53 -12.71
N PHE A 33 3.72 -0.39 -12.78
CA PHE A 33 3.74 0.45 -13.98
C PHE A 33 4.41 -0.24 -15.17
N ILE A 34 5.58 -0.85 -14.97
CA ILE A 34 6.25 -1.62 -16.03
C ILE A 34 5.35 -2.74 -16.51
N TRP A 35 4.67 -3.42 -15.59
CA TRP A 35 3.75 -4.51 -15.92
C TRP A 35 2.55 -4.01 -16.72
N MET A 36 1.94 -2.90 -16.31
CA MET A 36 0.83 -2.24 -17.02
C MET A 36 1.19 -1.95 -18.48
N LEU A 37 2.42 -1.49 -18.74
CA LEU A 37 2.90 -1.20 -20.09
C LEU A 37 2.99 -2.44 -20.99
N VAL A 38 3.14 -3.65 -20.43
CA VAL A 38 3.14 -4.90 -21.18
C VAL A 38 1.74 -5.48 -21.30
N ASP A 39 0.96 -5.42 -20.21
CA ASP A 39 -0.35 -6.04 -20.13
C ASP A 39 -1.38 -5.32 -21.01
N ILE A 40 -1.46 -3.99 -20.99
CA ILE A 40 -2.45 -3.24 -21.79
C ILE A 40 -2.31 -3.53 -23.29
N PRO A 41 -1.10 -3.46 -23.90
CA PRO A 41 -0.93 -3.84 -25.31
C PRO A 41 -1.23 -5.30 -25.58
N TRP A 42 -0.87 -6.21 -24.67
CA TRP A 42 -1.16 -7.64 -24.81
C TRP A 42 -2.67 -7.91 -24.80
N GLN A 43 -3.40 -7.25 -23.91
CA GLN A 43 -4.85 -7.31 -23.78
C GLN A 43 -5.54 -6.78 -25.03
N LEU A 44 -5.02 -5.69 -25.63
CA LEU A 44 -5.51 -5.14 -26.90
C LEU A 44 -5.32 -6.10 -28.09
N ILE A 45 -4.22 -6.87 -28.13
CA ILE A 45 -3.92 -7.80 -29.22
C ILE A 45 -4.69 -9.12 -29.08
N THR A 46 -4.73 -9.66 -27.87
CA THR A 46 -5.24 -11.03 -27.63
C THR A 46 -6.70 -11.05 -27.19
N GLY A 47 -7.26 -9.92 -26.76
CA GLY A 47 -8.60 -9.82 -26.18
C GLY A 47 -8.78 -10.62 -24.88
N ARG A 48 -7.69 -11.08 -24.27
CA ARG A 48 -7.70 -11.88 -23.03
C ARG A 48 -7.26 -11.04 -21.85
N ASN A 49 -8.00 -11.17 -20.76
CA ASN A 49 -7.75 -10.46 -19.51
C ASN A 49 -6.84 -11.31 -18.61
N ASP A 50 -5.60 -11.55 -19.06
CA ASP A 50 -4.67 -12.48 -18.39
C ASP A 50 -4.23 -11.94 -17.00
N LEU A 51 -4.20 -10.61 -16.80
CA LEU A 51 -4.19 -9.97 -15.48
C LEU A 51 -5.60 -9.49 -15.10
N SER A 52 -6.42 -10.39 -14.55
CA SER A 52 -7.66 -9.96 -13.92
C SER A 52 -7.38 -9.22 -12.61
N GLU A 53 -8.32 -8.38 -12.19
CA GLU A 53 -8.29 -7.67 -10.89
C GLU A 53 -8.16 -8.62 -9.69
N ASP A 54 -8.56 -9.89 -9.87
CA ASP A 54 -8.48 -10.95 -8.85
C ASP A 54 -7.11 -11.66 -8.81
N SER A 55 -6.19 -11.29 -9.69
CA SER A 55 -4.86 -11.90 -9.73
C SER A 55 -4.04 -11.52 -8.49
N GLY A 56 -3.35 -12.51 -7.91
CA GLY A 56 -2.47 -12.30 -6.75
C GLY A 56 -1.50 -11.10 -6.88
N PRO A 57 -0.89 -10.86 -8.06
CA PRO A 57 -0.05 -9.67 -8.29
C PRO A 57 -0.82 -8.35 -8.19
N ALA A 58 -2.03 -8.26 -8.76
CA ALA A 58 -2.86 -7.06 -8.69
C ALA A 58 -3.30 -6.76 -7.25
N SER A 59 -3.69 -7.81 -6.51
CA SER A 59 -4.03 -7.70 -5.09
C SER A 59 -2.85 -7.21 -4.26
N LEU A 60 -1.62 -7.65 -4.56
CA LEU A 60 -0.41 -7.19 -3.85
C LEU A 60 -0.12 -5.72 -4.11
N VAL A 61 -0.18 -5.29 -5.38
CA VAL A 61 0.04 -3.88 -5.75
C VAL A 61 -0.98 -2.98 -5.03
N SER A 62 -2.27 -3.34 -5.10
CA SER A 62 -3.34 -2.60 -4.43
C SER A 62 -3.14 -2.54 -2.91
N THR A 63 -2.87 -3.69 -2.27
CA THR A 63 -2.68 -3.77 -0.81
C THR A 63 -1.47 -2.94 -0.36
N THR A 64 -0.36 -2.99 -1.09
CA THR A 64 0.86 -2.24 -0.73
C THR A 64 0.68 -0.74 -0.88
N ILE A 65 0.03 -0.27 -1.95
CA ILE A 65 -0.20 1.16 -2.16
C ILE A 65 -1.16 1.70 -1.08
N LEU A 66 -2.28 0.99 -0.84
CA LEU A 66 -3.25 1.37 0.17
C LEU A 66 -2.63 1.41 1.57
N TRP A 67 -1.77 0.46 1.88
CA TRP A 67 -1.07 0.41 3.16
C TRP A 67 -0.32 1.70 3.50
N ASN A 68 0.43 2.27 2.55
CA ASN A 68 1.14 3.52 2.78
C ASN A 68 0.17 4.71 3.00
N THR A 69 -0.91 4.76 2.22
CA THR A 69 -1.96 5.77 2.39
C THR A 69 -2.63 5.66 3.77
N GLU A 70 -2.89 4.44 4.25
CA GLU A 70 -3.47 4.19 5.57
C GLU A 70 -2.54 4.62 6.72
N MET A 71 -1.21 4.46 6.56
CA MET A 71 -0.23 4.98 7.53
C MET A 71 -0.24 6.49 7.61
N LEU A 72 -0.32 7.15 6.45
CA LEU A 72 -0.39 8.60 6.39
C LEU A 72 -1.69 9.11 7.04
N ILE A 73 -2.84 8.48 6.75
CA ILE A 73 -4.12 8.84 7.34
C ILE A 73 -4.09 8.64 8.86
N PHE A 74 -3.56 7.52 9.34
CA PHE A 74 -3.46 7.24 10.77
C PHE A 74 -2.54 8.21 11.51
N SER A 75 -1.38 8.54 10.94
CA SER A 75 -0.46 9.50 11.55
C SER A 75 -1.07 10.91 11.64
N LEU A 76 -1.80 11.35 10.61
CA LEU A 76 -2.38 12.70 10.53
C LEU A 76 -3.67 12.90 11.32
N THR A 77 -4.57 11.91 11.30
CA THR A 77 -5.90 12.05 11.90
C THR A 77 -6.04 11.27 13.21
N GLY A 78 -5.16 10.30 13.47
CA GLY A 78 -5.33 9.33 14.56
C GLY A 78 -6.47 8.33 14.32
N GLY A 79 -7.24 8.50 13.23
CA GLY A 79 -8.24 7.58 12.70
C GLY A 79 -7.72 6.85 11.47
N GLY A 80 -8.36 5.74 11.11
CA GLY A 80 -7.92 4.87 10.02
C GLY A 80 -8.30 3.42 10.26
N PRO A 81 -8.10 2.53 9.27
CA PRO A 81 -8.50 1.13 9.37
C PRO A 81 -7.90 0.46 10.60
N LYS A 82 -8.71 -0.37 11.27
CA LYS A 82 -8.36 -1.04 12.54
C LYS A 82 -7.14 -1.96 12.42
N ARG A 83 -6.73 -2.31 11.20
CA ARG A 83 -5.64 -3.22 10.90
C ARG A 83 -4.64 -2.51 9.99
N LEU A 84 -3.70 -1.80 10.62
CA LEU A 84 -2.52 -1.28 9.95
C LEU A 84 -1.67 -2.49 9.57
N VAL A 85 -1.82 -2.97 8.34
CA VAL A 85 -1.05 -4.11 7.84
C VAL A 85 0.44 -3.79 8.04
N TRP A 86 1.27 -4.77 8.42
CA TRP A 86 2.73 -4.60 8.58
C TRP A 86 3.22 -3.59 9.64
N LEU A 87 2.36 -2.92 10.39
CA LEU A 87 2.81 -2.20 11.58
C LEU A 87 3.12 -3.21 12.68
N PRO A 88 4.35 -3.29 13.20
CA PRO A 88 4.66 -4.20 14.29
C PRO A 88 3.90 -3.76 15.56
N GLY A 89 2.91 -4.55 15.98
CA GLY A 89 2.39 -4.54 17.35
C GLY A 89 1.26 -3.57 17.69
N ARG A 90 0.18 -3.51 16.88
CA ARG A 90 -1.09 -2.89 17.31
C ARG A 90 -2.15 -3.94 17.65
#